data_AF-A0A1Q7EB83-F1
#
_entry.id   AF-A0A1Q7EB83-F1
#
_cell.length_a   1.000
_cell.length_b   1.000
_cell.length_c   1.000
_cell.angle_alpha   90.00
_cell.angle_beta   90.00
_cell.angle_gamma   90.00
#
_symmetry.space_group_name_H-M   'P 1'
#
loop_
_entity.id
_entity.type
_entity.pdbx_description
1 polymer ?
#
loop_
_entity_poly.entity_id
_entity_poly.type
_entity_poly.pdbx_seq_one_letter_code
_entity_poly.pdbx_strand_id
1 'polypeptide(L)'
;MILFKLLALPITAPAAGIRYCIEKVVDYAEQQFTDDEPVREQLLELQVELEEGRVTDDEYAEREAVLLARLREIREQRRLLAGEAAEGVAPAGGEKRSVVIEVPEELE
;
A
#
# COMPACT_ATOMS: atom_id res chain seq x y z
N MET A 1 -11.97 8.92 -41.24
CA MET A 1 -11.63 7.50 -41.47
C MET A 1 -11.68 6.74 -40.14
N ILE A 2 -12.89 6.42 -39.69
CA ILE A 2 -13.16 5.83 -38.36
C ILE A 2 -12.84 4.32 -38.36
N LEU A 3 -12.82 3.72 -39.55
CA LEU A 3 -12.64 2.29 -39.79
C LEU A 3 -11.26 1.75 -39.37
N PHE A 4 -10.18 2.51 -39.56
CA PHE A 4 -8.83 2.08 -39.13
C PHE A 4 -8.66 2.09 -37.59
N LYS A 5 -9.39 2.95 -36.87
CA LYS A 5 -9.40 2.97 -35.39
C LYS A 5 -10.16 1.79 -34.79
N LEU A 6 -11.16 1.24 -35.49
CA LEU A 6 -11.84 0.01 -35.06
C LEU A 6 -10.96 -1.25 -35.22
N LEU A 7 -10.07 -1.27 -36.21
CA LEU A 7 -9.17 -2.42 -36.47
C LEU A 7 -8.06 -2.57 -35.41
N ALA A 8 -7.59 -1.46 -34.84
CA ALA A 8 -6.59 -1.49 -33.76
C ALA A 8 -7.21 -1.72 -32.36
N LEU A 9 -8.54 -1.63 -32.24
CA LEU A 9 -9.30 -1.71 -30.98
C LEU A 9 -9.07 -3.00 -30.17
N PRO A 10 -9.04 -4.22 -30.74
CA PRO A 10 -8.83 -5.44 -29.95
C PRO A 10 -7.45 -5.53 -29.29
N ILE A 11 -6.47 -4.73 -29.73
CA ILE A 11 -5.10 -4.73 -29.19
C ILE A 11 -4.83 -3.48 -28.35
N THR A 12 -5.31 -2.33 -28.81
CA THR A 12 -5.11 -1.04 -28.11
C THR A 12 -6.05 -0.85 -26.92
N ALA A 13 -7.25 -1.43 -26.93
CA ALA A 13 -8.17 -1.34 -25.78
C ALA A 13 -7.67 -2.12 -24.55
N PRO A 14 -7.17 -3.38 -24.67
CA PRO A 14 -6.55 -4.06 -23.54
C PRO A 14 -5.28 -3.35 -23.03
N ALA A 15 -4.42 -2.88 -23.93
CA ALA A 15 -3.19 -2.18 -23.55
C ALA A 15 -3.48 -0.85 -22.82
N ALA A 16 -4.46 -0.09 -23.28
CA ALA A 16 -4.91 1.13 -22.60
C ALA A 16 -5.56 0.82 -21.25
N GLY A 17 -6.29 -0.30 -21.13
CA GLY A 17 -6.86 -0.77 -19.87
C GLY A 17 -5.81 -1.15 -18.84
N ILE A 18 -4.76 -1.88 -19.26
CA ILE A 18 -3.63 -2.25 -18.37
C ILE A 18 -2.89 -0.99 -17.91
N ARG A 19 -2.62 -0.05 -18.82
CA ARG A 19 -1.99 1.23 -18.47
C ARG A 19 -2.82 2.03 -17.45
N TYR A 20 -4.13 2.11 -17.66
CA TYR A 20 -5.06 2.78 -16.74
C TYR A 20 -5.09 2.11 -15.36
N CYS A 21 -5.04 0.78 -15.30
CA CYS A 21 -4.97 0.06 -14.03
C CYS A 21 -3.65 0.33 -13.29
N ILE A 22 -2.51 0.35 -13.99
CA ILE A 22 -1.21 0.68 -13.38
C ILE A 22 -1.23 2.11 -12.85
N GLU A 23 -1.68 3.09 -13.66
CA GLU A 23 -1.81 4.48 -13.23
C GLU A 23 -2.76 4.63 -12.04
N LYS A 24 -3.87 3.89 -12.01
CA LYS A 24 -4.81 3.93 -10.88
C LYS A 24 -4.28 3.28 -9.62
N VAL A 25 -3.47 2.23 -9.74
CA VAL A 25 -2.78 1.61 -8.59
C VAL A 25 -1.71 2.57 -8.06
N VAL A 26 -0.97 3.24 -8.93
CA VAL A 26 0.00 4.29 -8.57
C VAL A 26 -0.71 5.48 -7.90
N ASP A 27 -1.76 6.04 -8.49
CA ASP A 27 -2.55 7.13 -7.90
C ASP A 27 -3.12 6.76 -6.52
N TYR A 28 -3.62 5.53 -6.38
CA TYR A 28 -4.22 5.06 -5.13
C TYR A 28 -3.15 4.74 -4.08
N ALA A 29 -1.96 4.31 -4.52
CA ALA A 29 -0.78 4.20 -3.67
C ALA A 29 -0.29 5.60 -3.24
N GLU A 30 -0.18 6.57 -4.13
CA GLU A 30 0.21 7.95 -3.81
C GLU A 30 -0.78 8.67 -2.88
N GLN A 31 -2.07 8.32 -2.92
CA GLN A 31 -3.07 8.86 -1.99
C GLN A 31 -3.09 8.17 -0.61
N GLN A 32 -2.57 6.94 -0.48
CA GLN A 32 -2.73 6.11 0.73
C GLN A 32 -1.40 5.59 1.36
N PHE A 33 -0.25 5.72 0.66
CA PHE A 33 1.04 5.07 0.95
C PHE A 33 2.27 6.00 0.83
N THR A 34 2.15 7.28 1.15
CA THR A 34 3.27 8.20 0.91
C THR A 34 4.23 8.23 2.10
N ASP A 35 5.20 7.31 2.07
CA ASP A 35 6.58 7.48 2.57
C ASP A 35 7.50 6.30 2.14
N ASP A 36 6.95 5.11 1.85
CA ASP A 36 7.75 3.92 1.50
C ASP A 36 7.91 3.63 0.01
N GLU A 37 7.08 4.23 -0.85
CA GLU A 37 7.12 4.08 -2.30
C GLU A 37 8.51 4.34 -2.96
N PRO A 38 9.27 5.40 -2.61
CA PRO A 38 10.58 5.61 -3.24
C PRO A 38 11.59 4.49 -2.94
N VAL A 39 11.46 3.79 -1.81
CA VAL A 39 12.32 2.63 -1.48
C VAL A 39 11.88 1.39 -2.28
N ARG A 40 10.58 1.25 -2.55
CA ARG A 40 10.03 0.17 -3.38
C ARG A 40 10.40 0.34 -4.86
N GLU A 41 10.42 1.57 -5.35
CA GLU A 41 10.88 1.89 -6.70
C GLU A 41 12.37 1.53 -6.89
N GLN A 42 13.21 1.86 -5.91
CA GLN A 42 14.63 1.46 -5.91
C GLN A 42 14.84 -0.06 -5.90
N LEU A 43 13.98 -0.82 -5.21
CA LEU A 43 14.02 -2.28 -5.25
C LEU A 43 13.64 -2.83 -6.63
N LEU A 44 12.65 -2.22 -7.29
CA LEU A 44 12.25 -2.60 -8.65
C LEU A 44 13.36 -2.31 -9.65
N GLU A 45 14.00 -1.14 -9.55
CA GLU A 45 15.15 -0.78 -10.39
C GLU A 45 16.32 -1.75 -10.18
N LEU A 46 16.64 -2.11 -8.94
CA LEU A 46 17.67 -3.10 -8.62
C LEU A 46 17.36 -4.49 -9.22
N GLN A 47 16.08 -4.88 -9.26
CA GLN A 47 15.65 -6.13 -9.91
C GLN A 47 15.90 -6.09 -11.43
N VAL A 48 15.59 -4.97 -12.06
CA VAL A 48 15.85 -4.76 -13.49
C VAL A 48 17.35 -4.78 -13.78
N GLU A 49 18.18 -4.18 -12.93
CA GLU A 49 19.64 -4.24 -13.06
C GLU A 49 20.18 -5.69 -12.99
N LEU A 50 19.59 -6.54 -12.13
CA LEU A 50 19.95 -7.96 -12.04
C LEU A 50 19.52 -8.72 -13.30
N GLU A 51 18.30 -8.50 -13.78
CA GLU A 51 17.78 -9.12 -15.00
C GLU A 51 18.61 -8.74 -16.24
N GLU A 52 19.14 -7.51 -16.28
CA GLU A 52 20.02 -7.01 -17.33
C GLU A 52 21.49 -7.42 -17.13
N GLY A 53 21.81 -8.13 -16.04
CA GLY A 53 23.17 -8.60 -15.72
C GLY A 53 24.14 -7.47 -15.37
N ARG A 54 23.64 -6.29 -14.97
CA ARG A 54 24.45 -5.15 -14.53
C ARG A 54 24.96 -5.28 -13.10
N VAL A 55 24.28 -6.09 -12.28
CA VAL A 55 24.70 -6.50 -10.94
C VAL A 55 24.72 -8.02 -10.84
N THR A 56 25.62 -8.52 -10.01
CA THR A 56 25.69 -9.93 -9.64
C THR A 56 24.66 -10.27 -8.55
N ASP A 57 24.38 -11.57 -8.37
CA ASP A 57 23.46 -12.04 -7.31
C ASP A 57 23.92 -11.61 -5.91
N ASP A 58 25.23 -11.64 -5.64
CA ASP A 58 25.81 -11.24 -4.35
C ASP A 58 25.64 -9.73 -4.11
N GLU A 59 25.95 -8.90 -5.11
CA GLU A 59 25.76 -7.43 -5.05
C GLU A 59 24.28 -7.05 -4.92
N TYR A 60 23.40 -7.77 -5.60
CA TYR A 60 21.97 -7.63 -5.47
C TYR A 60 21.53 -7.89 -4.03
N ALA A 61 21.95 -9.01 -3.43
CA ALA A 61 21.56 -9.40 -2.07
C ALA A 61 22.01 -8.38 -1.02
N GLU A 62 23.23 -7.84 -1.15
CA GLU A 62 23.73 -6.79 -0.27
C GLU A 62 22.92 -5.49 -0.39
N ARG A 63 22.65 -5.04 -1.61
CA ARG A 63 21.88 -3.81 -1.88
C ARG A 63 20.41 -3.96 -1.47
N GLU A 64 19.80 -5.11 -1.75
CA GLU A 64 18.43 -5.44 -1.37
C GLU A 64 18.26 -5.41 0.15
N ALA A 65 19.20 -6.01 0.90
CA ALA A 65 19.15 -6.02 2.36
C ALA A 65 19.16 -4.60 2.96
N VAL A 66 19.94 -3.68 2.38
CA VAL A 66 19.98 -2.27 2.81
C VAL A 66 18.64 -1.57 2.53
N LEU A 67 18.06 -1.78 1.36
CA LEU A 67 16.76 -1.18 1.00
C LEU A 67 15.62 -1.74 1.87
N LEU A 68 15.62 -3.05 2.14
CA LEU A 68 14.65 -3.70 3.02
C LEU A 68 14.79 -3.26 4.48
N ALA A 69 16.01 -2.97 4.95
CA ALA A 69 16.22 -2.41 6.29
C ALA A 69 15.59 -1.03 6.42
N ARG A 70 15.83 -0.13 5.45
CA ARG A 70 15.19 1.19 5.41
C ARG A 70 13.66 1.10 5.37
N LEU A 71 13.13 0.16 4.60
CA LEU A 71 11.69 -0.07 4.52
C LEU A 71 11.09 -0.48 5.89
N ARG A 72 11.82 -1.26 6.69
CA ARG A 72 11.40 -1.63 8.05
C ARG A 72 11.39 -0.42 8.98
N GLU A 73 12.42 0.42 8.92
CA GLU A 73 12.49 1.65 9.73
C GLU A 73 11.31 2.59 9.45
N ILE A 74 11.02 2.84 8.17
CA ILE A 74 9.88 3.68 7.75
C ILE A 74 8.55 3.11 8.28
N ARG A 75 8.37 1.79 8.19
CA ARG A 75 7.16 1.12 8.69
C ARG A 75 7.04 1.17 10.21
N GLU A 76 8.15 1.03 10.92
CA GLU A 76 8.18 1.12 12.38
C GLU A 76 7.84 2.53 12.86
N GLN A 77 8.46 3.56 12.26
CA GLN A 77 8.14 4.96 12.53
C GLN A 77 6.66 5.25 12.29
N ARG A 78 6.08 4.75 11.19
CA ARG A 78 4.64 4.88 10.93
C ARG A 78 3.79 4.21 12.00
N ARG A 79 4.16 3.00 12.43
CA ARG A 79 3.41 2.27 13.47
C ARG A 79 3.41 3.04 14.79
N LEU A 80 4.53 3.66 15.15
CA LEU A 80 4.64 4.50 16.34
C LEU A 80 3.74 5.74 16.22
N LEU A 81 3.84 6.48 15.12
CA LEU A 81 3.01 7.67 14.85
C LEU A 81 1.51 7.33 14.81
N ALA A 82 1.14 6.21 14.20
CA ALA A 82 -0.25 5.74 14.17
C ALA A 82 -0.74 5.31 15.56
N GLY A 83 0.13 4.75 16.40
CA GLY A 83 -0.15 4.43 17.80
C GLY A 83 -0.37 5.68 18.65
N GLU A 84 0.51 6.69 18.51
CA GLU A 84 0.38 7.99 19.18
C GLU A 84 -0.88 8.76 18.73
N ALA A 85 -1.22 8.72 17.44
CA ALA A 85 -2.45 9.30 16.92
C ALA A 85 -3.70 8.60 17.48
N ALA A 86 -3.64 7.28 17.71
CA ALA A 86 -4.73 6.54 18.34
C ALA A 86 -4.86 6.82 19.85
N GLU A 87 -3.75 6.99 20.57
CA GLU A 87 -3.75 7.36 22.00
C GLU A 87 -4.19 8.82 22.23
N GLY A 88 -3.81 9.76 21.35
CA GLY A 88 -4.25 11.15 21.41
C GLY A 88 -5.75 11.37 21.17
N VAL A 89 -6.45 10.36 20.63
CA VAL A 89 -7.90 10.38 20.34
C VAL A 89 -8.72 9.65 21.41
N ALA A 90 -8.10 9.02 22.41
CA ALA A 90 -8.83 8.43 23.53
C ALA A 90 -9.53 9.54 24.35
N PRO A 91 -10.87 9.63 24.39
CA PRO A 91 -11.53 10.58 25.27
C PRO A 91 -11.23 10.19 26.72
N ALA A 92 -10.61 11.09 27.47
CA ALA A 92 -10.57 11.06 28.92
C ALA A 92 -12.02 11.11 29.44
N GLY A 93 -12.65 9.95 29.62
CA GLY A 93 -14.06 9.88 29.96
C GLY A 93 -14.66 8.51 29.74
N GLY A 94 -14.07 7.48 30.34
CA GLY A 94 -14.71 6.17 30.47
C GLY A 94 -15.88 6.23 31.44
N GLU A 95 -16.97 6.88 31.05
CA GLU A 95 -18.27 6.73 31.72
C GLU A 95 -18.72 5.28 31.49
N LYS A 96 -18.60 4.45 32.52
CA LYS A 96 -19.12 3.09 32.56
C LYS A 96 -20.64 3.16 32.36
N ARG A 97 -21.11 3.05 31.12
CA ARG A 97 -22.53 2.84 30.83
C ARG A 97 -22.88 1.43 31.31
N SER A 98 -23.34 1.33 32.56
CA SER A 98 -24.03 0.15 33.05
C SER A 98 -25.32 -0.02 32.26
N VAL A 99 -25.35 -0.98 31.36
CA VAL A 99 -26.60 -1.42 30.73
C VAL A 99 -27.33 -2.24 31.80
N VAL A 100 -28.36 -1.62 32.41
CA VAL A 100 -29.33 -2.35 33.22
C VAL A 100 -30.20 -3.14 32.24
N ILE A 101 -29.95 -4.45 32.17
CA ILE A 101 -30.84 -5.37 31.47
C ILE A 101 -32.02 -5.58 32.41
N GLU A 102 -33.14 -4.90 32.15
CA GLU A 102 -34.42 -5.28 32.74
C GLU A 102 -34.79 -6.64 32.13
N VAL A 103 -34.59 -7.70 32.92
CA VAL A 103 -35.12 -9.03 32.61
C VAL A 103 -36.64 -8.92 32.79
N PRO A 104 -37.46 -9.10 31.74
CA PRO A 104 -38.89 -9.14 31.91
C PRO A 104 -39.24 -10.41 32.69
N GLU A 105 -39.81 -10.26 33.88
CA GLU A 105 -40.35 -11.43 34.59
C GLU A 105 -41.53 -11.98 33.79
N GLU A 106 -41.31 -13.18 33.28
CA GLU A 106 -42.33 -14.02 32.71
C GLU A 106 -43.35 -14.45 33.79
N LEU A 107 -44.63 -14.24 33.44
CA LEU A 107 -45.72 -15.21 33.59
C LEU A 107 -46.17 -15.57 35.02
N GLU A 108 -47.32 -15.00 35.42
CA GLU A 108 -48.33 -15.69 36.24
C GLU A 108 -49.61 -15.92 35.42
#